data_AF-A0A4P7F8U7-F1
#
_entry.id   AF-A0A4P7F8U7-F1
#
_cell.length_a   1.000
_cell.length_b   1.000
_cell.length_c   1.000
_cell.angle_alpha   90.00
_cell.angle_beta   90.00
_cell.angle_gamma   90.00
#
_symmetry.space_group_name_H-M   'P 1'
#
loop_
_entity.id
_entity.type
_entity.pdbx_description
1 polymer ?
#
loop_
_entity_poly.entity_id
_entity_poly.type
_entity_poly.pdbx_seq_one_letter_code
_entity_poly.pdbx_strand_id
1 'polypeptide(L)'
;MQRLGWQDRDKVYSALIAALHALRDWLPRDEAIYIGACFPPLLRGLYYEGWHAAGQVTAKSRRAFLERIHDGVHREPGIDAEQVAKAVLALLAARLPPAELENAKAATPEELHGLWPS
;
A
#
# COMPACT_ATOMS: atom_id res chain seq x y z
N MET A 1 -2.14 0.97 16.64
CA MET A 1 -1.63 0.22 15.48
C MET A 1 -2.56 -0.95 15.22
N GLN A 2 -3.32 -0.91 14.11
CA GLN A 2 -4.25 -1.98 13.73
C GLN A 2 -3.46 -3.20 13.23
N ARG A 3 -3.79 -4.40 13.73
CA ARG A 3 -3.17 -5.67 13.33
C ARG A 3 -4.27 -6.65 12.92
N LEU A 4 -4.04 -7.43 11.87
CA LEU A 4 -5.02 -8.38 11.34
C LEU A 4 -5.17 -9.68 12.16
N GLY A 5 -4.26 -9.93 13.11
CA GLY A 5 -4.31 -11.11 13.98
C GLY A 5 -4.01 -12.44 13.28
N TRP A 6 -3.60 -12.43 12.01
CA TRP A 6 -3.29 -13.64 11.25
C TRP A 6 -1.95 -14.25 11.69
N GLN A 7 -1.93 -15.58 11.76
CA GLN A 7 -0.72 -16.36 12.08
C GLN A 7 -0.11 -17.02 10.84
N ASP A 8 -0.88 -17.15 9.76
CA ASP A 8 -0.40 -17.64 8.48
C ASP A 8 0.55 -16.62 7.85
N ARG A 9 1.83 -17.01 7.75
CA ARG A 9 2.90 -16.15 7.27
C ARG A 9 2.79 -15.83 5.79
N ASP A 10 2.37 -16.80 4.98
CA ASP A 10 2.27 -16.63 3.53
C ASP A 10 1.11 -15.70 3.20
N LYS A 11 0.01 -15.84 3.95
CA LYS A 11 -1.14 -14.92 3.88
C LYS A 11 -0.77 -13.49 4.30
N VAL A 12 -0.02 -13.32 5.38
CA VAL A 12 0.42 -11.99 5.84
C VAL A 12 1.39 -11.36 4.83
N TYR A 13 2.33 -12.16 4.32
CA TYR A 13 3.33 -11.69 3.36
C TYR A 13 2.67 -11.24 2.05
N SER A 14 1.82 -12.07 1.45
CA SER A 14 1.10 -11.74 0.22
C SER A 14 0.23 -10.49 0.39
N ALA A 15 -0.50 -10.36 1.50
CA ALA A 15 -1.30 -9.17 1.79
C ALA A 15 -0.47 -7.89 1.94
N LEU A 16 0.70 -7.97 2.60
CA LEU A 16 1.61 -6.84 2.71
C LEU A 16 2.11 -6.39 1.34
N ILE A 17 2.61 -7.32 0.53
CA ILE A 17 3.15 -7.00 -0.80
C ILE A 17 2.05 -6.46 -1.72
N ALA A 18 0.87 -7.07 -1.73
CA ALA A 18 -0.27 -6.62 -2.52
C ALA A 18 -0.66 -5.17 -2.18
N ALA A 19 -0.75 -4.82 -0.90
CA ALA A 19 -1.08 -3.47 -0.45
C ALA A 19 0.03 -2.45 -0.77
N LEU A 20 1.29 -2.83 -0.61
CA LEU A 20 2.43 -1.97 -0.94
C LEU A 20 2.50 -1.68 -2.44
N HIS A 21 2.27 -2.68 -3.29
CA HIS A 21 2.18 -2.48 -4.74
C HIS A 21 0.97 -1.62 -5.12
N ALA A 22 -0.19 -1.84 -4.51
CA ALA A 22 -1.36 -1.00 -4.75
C ALA A 22 -1.09 0.46 -4.37
N LEU A 23 -0.44 0.72 -3.23
CA LEU A 23 -0.06 2.07 -2.82
C LEU A 23 0.90 2.71 -3.82
N ARG A 24 1.96 1.99 -4.21
CA ARG A 24 2.93 2.43 -5.23
C ARG A 24 2.24 2.86 -6.52
N ASP A 25 1.31 2.04 -7.01
CA ASP A 25 0.61 2.29 -8.27
C ASP A 25 -0.36 3.50 -8.14
N TRP A 26 -0.78 3.84 -6.91
CA TRP A 26 -1.66 4.97 -6.61
C TRP A 26 -0.93 6.29 -6.33
N LEU A 27 0.38 6.28 -6.13
CA LEU A 27 1.18 7.50 -5.94
C LEU A 27 1.66 8.09 -7.28
N PRO A 28 2.00 9.39 -7.32
CA PRO A 28 2.89 9.96 -8.33
C PRO A 28 4.22 9.20 -8.37
N ARG A 29 4.86 9.14 -9.53
CA ARG A 29 6.12 8.38 -9.72
C ARG A 29 7.18 8.74 -8.68
N ASP A 30 7.44 10.04 -8.52
CA ASP A 30 8.52 10.51 -7.65
C ASP A 30 8.21 10.21 -6.18
N GLU A 31 6.93 10.19 -5.79
CA GLU A 31 6.50 9.82 -4.44
C GLU A 31 6.50 8.32 -4.19
N ALA A 32 6.21 7.50 -5.21
CA ALA A 32 6.42 6.07 -5.14
C ALA A 32 7.92 5.75 -4.95
N ILE A 33 8.80 6.42 -5.71
CA ILE A 33 10.26 6.31 -5.52
C ILE A 33 10.65 6.79 -4.11
N TYR A 34 10.02 7.89 -3.73
CA TYR A 34 9.88 8.50 -2.42
C TYR A 34 9.96 7.48 -1.27
N ILE A 35 8.78 6.87 -1.13
CA ILE A 35 8.41 5.92 -0.09
C ILE A 35 9.25 4.64 -0.16
N GLY A 36 9.57 4.15 -1.36
CA GLY A 36 10.43 2.98 -1.50
C GLY A 36 11.83 3.19 -0.91
N ALA A 37 12.36 4.42 -0.91
CA ALA A 37 13.64 4.74 -0.29
C ALA A 37 13.60 4.56 1.25
N CYS A 38 12.45 4.76 1.89
CA CYS A 38 12.28 4.57 3.33
C CYS A 38 12.31 3.09 3.77
N PHE A 39 12.19 2.13 2.84
CA PHE A 39 12.15 0.71 3.18
C PHE A 39 13.55 0.09 3.34
N PRO A 40 13.70 -0.92 4.24
CA PRO A 40 14.89 -1.77 4.28
C PRO A 40 15.16 -2.42 2.90
N PRO A 41 16.42 -2.74 2.55
CA PRO A 41 16.79 -3.17 1.20
C PRO A 41 15.94 -4.30 0.62
N LEU A 42 15.63 -5.32 1.41
CA LEU A 42 14.80 -6.45 0.97
C LEU A 42 13.37 -5.99 0.62
N LEU A 43 12.72 -5.26 1.53
CA LEU A 43 11.35 -4.78 1.31
C LEU A 43 11.30 -3.75 0.17
N ARG A 44 12.35 -2.96 -0.01
CA ARG A 44 12.48 -2.05 -1.16
C ARG A 44 12.53 -2.81 -2.48
N GLY A 45 13.29 -3.90 -2.56
CA GLY A 45 13.33 -4.76 -3.74
C GLY A 45 11.95 -5.33 -4.08
N LEU A 46 11.27 -5.87 -3.07
CA LEU A 46 9.89 -6.39 -3.20
C LEU A 46 8.89 -5.30 -3.58
N TYR A 47 9.03 -4.10 -3.02
CA TYR A 47 8.18 -2.96 -3.32
C TYR A 47 8.27 -2.55 -4.80
N TYR A 48 9.45 -2.58 -5.41
CA TYR A 48 9.62 -2.24 -6.83
C TYR A 48 9.46 -3.42 -7.79
N GLU A 49 9.30 -4.64 -7.27
CA GLU A 49 9.14 -5.83 -8.09
C GLU A 49 7.97 -5.68 -9.07
N GLY A 50 8.22 -6.01 -10.34
CA GLY A 50 7.25 -5.95 -11.43
C GLY A 50 6.74 -4.55 -11.79
N TRP A 51 7.30 -3.48 -11.22
CA TRP A 51 6.78 -2.13 -11.46
C TRP A 51 7.09 -1.64 -12.87
N HIS A 52 6.04 -1.24 -13.59
CA HIS A 52 6.14 -0.55 -14.87
C HIS A 52 5.62 0.88 -14.69
N ALA A 53 6.51 1.84 -14.47
CA ALA A 53 6.14 3.24 -14.19
C ALA A 53 5.53 3.99 -15.40
N ALA A 54 5.28 3.30 -16.52
CA ALA A 54 4.68 3.88 -17.73
C ALA A 54 3.15 3.74 -17.67
N GLY A 55 2.45 4.86 -17.52
CA GLY A 55 0.99 4.91 -17.54
C GLY A 55 0.43 5.30 -16.18
N GLN A 56 0.26 6.59 -15.96
CA GLN A 56 -0.50 7.09 -14.81
C GLN A 56 -1.98 6.83 -15.11
N VAL A 57 -2.61 5.92 -14.37
CA VAL A 57 -4.04 5.64 -14.48
C VAL A 57 -4.79 6.94 -14.19
N THR A 58 -5.56 7.42 -15.17
CA THR A 58 -6.24 8.73 -15.13
C THR A 58 -7.40 8.79 -14.13
N ALA A 59 -7.92 7.65 -13.67
CA ALA A 59 -8.98 7.57 -12.66
C ALA A 59 -8.58 6.60 -11.53
N LYS A 60 -8.17 7.17 -10.39
CA LYS A 60 -7.74 6.42 -9.20
C LYS A 60 -8.84 6.45 -8.14
N SER A 61 -9.78 5.51 -8.20
CA SER A 61 -10.84 5.38 -7.19
C SER A 61 -10.41 4.48 -6.02
N ARG A 62 -11.03 4.68 -4.84
CA ARG A 62 -10.89 3.76 -3.69
C ARG A 62 -11.27 2.32 -4.03
N ARG A 63 -12.34 2.11 -4.80
CA ARG A 63 -12.76 0.77 -5.22
C ARG A 63 -11.70 0.08 -6.07
N ALA A 64 -11.17 0.79 -7.07
CA ALA A 64 -10.10 0.25 -7.92
C ALA A 64 -8.82 -0.04 -7.13
N PHE A 65 -8.52 0.76 -6.11
CA PHE A 65 -7.40 0.51 -5.18
C PHE A 65 -7.59 -0.78 -4.39
N LEU A 66 -8.78 -0.99 -3.79
CA LEU A 66 -9.08 -2.21 -3.05
C LEU A 66 -9.08 -3.44 -3.97
N GLU A 67 -9.58 -3.31 -5.20
CA GLU A 67 -9.54 -4.38 -6.20
C GLU A 67 -8.11 -4.75 -6.57
N ARG A 68 -7.21 -3.76 -6.69
CA ARG A 68 -5.78 -4.00 -6.94
C ARG A 68 -5.12 -4.82 -5.82
N ILE A 69 -5.53 -4.62 -4.57
CA ILE A 69 -5.07 -5.41 -3.42
C ILE A 69 -5.67 -6.82 -3.48
N HIS A 70 -6.97 -6.92 -3.72
CA HIS A 70 -7.69 -8.18 -3.81
C HIS A 70 -7.13 -9.09 -4.91
N ASP A 71 -6.78 -8.52 -6.07
CA ASP A 71 -6.10 -9.24 -7.15
C ASP A 71 -4.66 -9.65 -6.77
N GLY A 72 -3.93 -8.78 -6.06
CA GLY A 72 -2.56 -9.06 -5.60
C GLY A 72 -2.47 -10.19 -4.57
N VAL A 73 -3.55 -10.47 -3.85
CA VAL A 73 -3.66 -11.65 -2.96
C VAL A 73 -4.35 -12.84 -3.64
N HIS A 74 -4.43 -12.84 -4.98
CA HIS A 74 -5.07 -13.89 -5.77
C HIS A 74 -6.53 -14.18 -5.38
N ARG A 75 -7.24 -13.16 -4.87
CA ARG A 75 -8.64 -13.28 -4.44
C ARG A 75 -8.85 -14.34 -3.36
N GLU A 76 -7.84 -14.55 -2.51
CA GLU A 76 -7.89 -15.51 -1.41
C GLU A 76 -9.12 -15.27 -0.51
N PRO A 77 -9.99 -16.28 -0.34
CA PRO A 77 -11.16 -16.16 0.51
C PRO A 77 -10.82 -15.73 1.95
N GLY A 78 -11.63 -14.83 2.51
CA GLY A 78 -11.42 -14.33 3.88
C GLY A 78 -10.25 -13.35 4.03
N ILE A 79 -9.76 -12.77 2.93
CA ILE A 79 -8.97 -11.53 2.97
C ILE A 79 -9.89 -10.34 2.67
N ASP A 80 -10.04 -9.46 3.66
CA ASP A 80 -10.68 -8.16 3.47
C ASP A 80 -9.63 -7.14 3.02
N ALA A 81 -9.69 -6.74 1.76
CA ALA A 81 -8.75 -5.80 1.15
C ALA A 81 -8.74 -4.43 1.84
N GLU A 82 -9.88 -3.96 2.37
CA GLU A 82 -9.94 -2.69 3.09
C GLU A 82 -9.23 -2.78 4.44
N GLN A 83 -9.44 -3.87 5.17
CA GLN A 83 -8.73 -4.09 6.43
C GLN A 83 -7.22 -4.23 6.20
N VAL A 84 -6.80 -4.91 5.12
CA VAL A 84 -5.39 -5.00 4.72
C VAL A 84 -4.84 -3.61 4.42
N ALA A 85 -5.53 -2.81 3.60
CA ALA A 85 -5.12 -1.45 3.28
C ALA A 85 -4.92 -0.59 4.54
N LYS A 86 -5.93 -0.54 5.42
CA LYS A 86 -5.88 0.21 6.68
C LYS A 86 -4.73 -0.25 7.57
N ALA A 87 -4.53 -1.56 7.70
CA ALA A 87 -3.45 -2.12 8.51
C ALA A 87 -2.06 -1.73 7.96
N VAL A 88 -1.86 -1.79 6.65
CA VAL A 88 -0.58 -1.45 6.00
C VAL A 88 -0.32 0.06 6.05
N LEU A 89 -1.33 0.90 5.77
CA LEU A 89 -1.19 2.35 5.89
C LEU A 89 -0.92 2.78 7.34
N ALA A 90 -1.58 2.15 8.32
CA ALA A 90 -1.29 2.39 9.74
C ALA A 90 0.13 1.91 10.13
N LEU A 91 0.63 0.84 9.52
CA LEU A 91 2.02 0.40 9.71
C LEU A 91 3.00 1.42 9.11
N LEU A 92 2.74 1.96 7.92
CA LEU A 92 3.56 3.01 7.32
C LEU A 92 3.56 4.28 8.18
N ALA A 93 2.39 4.73 8.62
CA ALA A 93 2.26 5.88 9.51
C ALA A 93 3.05 5.74 10.82
N ALA A 94 3.14 4.51 11.36
CA ALA A 94 3.89 4.25 12.57
C ALA A 94 5.41 4.14 12.36
N ARG A 95 5.89 4.06 11.11
CA ARG A 95 7.30 3.81 10.77
C ARG A 95 7.96 4.95 10.01
N LEU A 96 7.19 5.74 9.29
CA LEU A 96 7.68 6.92 8.57
C LEU A 96 7.85 8.11 9.52
N PRO A 97 8.84 8.99 9.29
CA PRO A 97 8.89 10.28 9.97
C PRO A 97 7.62 11.10 9.68
N PRO A 98 7.17 11.98 10.61
CA PRO A 98 5.93 12.74 10.42
C PRO A 98 5.86 13.53 9.12
N ALA A 99 6.95 14.17 8.72
CA ALA A 99 7.01 14.91 7.45
C ALA A 99 6.73 14.01 6.23
N GLU A 100 7.23 12.77 6.24
CA GLU A 100 7.03 11.83 5.13
C GLU A 100 5.67 11.18 5.13
N LEU A 101 5.08 11.02 6.30
CA LEU A 101 3.69 10.60 6.41
C LEU A 101 2.75 11.64 5.80
N GLU A 102 2.96 12.93 6.10
CA GLU A 102 2.15 14.01 5.53
C GLU A 102 2.32 14.09 4.00
N ASN A 103 3.57 14.00 3.50
CA ASN A 103 3.83 13.94 2.06
C ASN A 103 3.14 12.73 1.41
N ALA A 104 3.27 11.54 2.00
CA ALA A 104 2.64 10.32 1.49
C ALA A 104 1.12 10.44 1.43
N LYS A 105 0.50 10.98 2.49
CA LYS A 105 -0.94 11.18 2.56
C LYS A 105 -1.39 12.19 1.52
N ALA A 106 -0.73 13.34 1.42
CA ALA A 106 -1.03 14.37 0.42
C ALA A 106 -0.84 13.89 -1.02
N ALA A 107 0.09 12.96 -1.25
CA ALA A 107 0.34 12.36 -2.56
C ALA A 107 -0.67 11.27 -2.93
N THR A 108 -1.40 10.68 -1.96
CA THR A 108 -2.49 9.75 -2.27
C THR A 108 -3.73 10.51 -2.77
N PRO A 109 -4.52 9.91 -3.68
CA PRO A 109 -5.82 10.47 -4.06
C PRO A 109 -6.73 10.66 -2.84
N GLU A 110 -7.54 11.71 -2.85
CA GLU A 110 -8.40 12.11 -1.73
C GLU A 110 -9.33 10.96 -1.27
N GLU A 111 -9.77 10.12 -2.22
CA GLU A 111 -10.61 8.94 -1.98
C GLU A 111 -9.95 7.92 -1.04
N LEU A 112 -8.62 7.94 -0.91
CA LEU A 112 -7.86 7.07 -0.01
C LEU A 112 -7.59 7.70 1.36
N HIS A 113 -7.82 8.99 1.55
CA HIS A 113 -7.55 9.67 2.83
C HIS A 113 -8.26 9.01 4.01
N GLY A 114 -9.48 8.51 3.81
CA GLY A 114 -10.24 7.76 4.83
C GLY A 114 -9.70 6.36 5.16
N LEU A 115 -8.64 5.89 4.51
CA LEU A 115 -7.94 4.65 4.85
C LEU A 115 -6.71 4.90 5.74
N TRP A 116 -6.19 6.12 5.76
CA TRP A 116 -5.10 6.50 6.65
C TRP A 116 -5.60 6.61 8.10
N PRO A 117 -4.74 6.31 9.09
CA PRO A 117 -5.09 6.57 10.48
C PRO A 117 -5.33 8.07 10.71
N SER A 118 -6.24 8.37 11.63
CA SER A 118 -6.46 9.73 12.16
C SER A 118 -5.30 10.20 13.02
#